data_AF-A0A3D1AS00-F1
#
_entry.id   AF-A0A3D1AS00-F1
#
_cell.length_a   1.000
_cell.length_b   1.000
_cell.length_c   1.000
_cell.angle_alpha   90.00
_cell.angle_beta   90.00
_cell.angle_gamma   90.00
#
_symmetry.space_group_name_H-M   'P 1'
#
loop_
_entity.id
_entity.type
_entity.pdbx_description
1 polymer ?
#
loop_
_entity_poly.entity_id
_entity_poly.type
_entity_poly.pdbx_seq_one_letter_code
_entity_poly.pdbx_strand_id
1 'polypeptide(L)'
;MTVGERYDRYVIRRLLGRGSMGEVYLALDTDFNREVAIKLVYNGPDADDRDILEAERLGAELQKRLAGVDPRVVIVHQYGEM
;
A
#
# COMPACT_ATOMS: atom_id res chain seq x y z
N MET A 1 -3.27 -1.95 11.63
CA MET A 1 -3.40 -0.53 12.05
C MET A 1 -4.79 -0.28 12.60
N THR A 2 -4.94 0.69 13.49
CA THR A 2 -6.21 1.08 14.13
C THR A 2 -6.72 2.42 13.60
N VAL A 3 -8.02 2.68 13.72
CA VAL A 3 -8.61 3.96 13.29
C VAL A 3 -8.07 5.10 14.13
N GLY A 4 -7.64 6.18 13.48
CA GLY A 4 -7.03 7.35 14.12
C GLY A 4 -5.51 7.21 14.33
N GLU A 5 -4.94 6.02 14.15
CA GLU A 5 -3.49 5.81 14.17
C GLU A 5 -2.84 6.66 13.06
N ARG A 6 -1.76 7.36 13.43
CA ARG A 6 -0.91 8.07 12.47
C ARG A 6 0.31 7.19 12.17
N TYR A 7 0.53 6.93 10.89
CA TYR A 7 1.70 6.27 10.36
C TYR A 7 2.40 7.22 9.39
N ASP A 8 3.50 7.83 9.83
CA ASP A 8 4.17 8.93 9.13
C ASP A 8 3.17 10.08 8.80
N ARG A 9 2.99 10.41 7.52
CA ARG A 9 2.02 11.42 7.05
C ARG A 9 0.59 10.89 6.88
N TYR A 10 0.34 9.61 7.15
CA TYR A 10 -0.95 8.99 6.90
C TYR A 10 -1.75 8.80 8.19
N VAL A 11 -3.00 9.26 8.19
CA VAL A 11 -3.94 9.02 9.29
C VAL A 11 -4.96 7.97 8.88
N ILE A 12 -4.96 6.83 9.55
CA ILE A 12 -5.81 5.68 9.22
C ILE A 12 -7.26 5.99 9.55
N ARG A 13 -8.14 5.85 8.54
CA ARG A 13 -9.58 6.14 8.66
C ARG A 13 -10.40 4.89 8.92
N ARG A 14 -10.16 3.82 8.16
CA ARG A 14 -10.84 2.52 8.31
C ARG A 14 -10.16 1.43 7.47
N LEU A 15 -10.42 0.18 7.83
CA LEU A 15 -10.12 -0.97 6.98
C LEU A 15 -11.04 -0.96 5.73
N LEU A 16 -10.46 -1.18 4.56
CA LEU A 16 -11.16 -1.39 3.29
C LEU A 16 -11.37 -2.88 3.01
N GLY A 17 -10.38 -3.72 3.32
CA GLY A 17 -10.47 -5.16 3.11
C GLY A 17 -9.25 -5.92 3.60
N ARG A 18 -9.39 -7.24 3.66
CA ARG A 18 -8.34 -8.20 4.02
C ARG A 18 -8.29 -9.29 2.95
N GLY A 19 -7.09 -9.69 2.56
CA GLY A 19 -6.85 -10.78 1.65
C GLY A 19 -5.59 -11.54 2.03
N SER A 20 -5.26 -12.57 1.26
CA SER A 20 -4.12 -13.46 1.56
C SER A 20 -2.78 -12.73 1.63
N MET A 21 -2.60 -11.67 0.83
CA MET A 21 -1.34 -10.94 0.74
C MET A 21 -1.26 -9.75 1.70
N GLY A 22 -2.31 -9.44 2.45
CA GLY A 22 -2.29 -8.29 3.36
C GLY A 22 -3.64 -7.63 3.63
N GLU A 23 -3.56 -6.46 4.24
CA GLU A 23 -4.70 -5.62 4.59
C GLU A 23 -4.66 -4.31 3.80
N VAL A 24 -5.82 -3.78 3.41
CA VAL A 24 -5.92 -2.48 2.74
C VAL A 24 -6.71 -1.52 3.62
N TYR A 25 -6.15 -0.35 3.88
CA TYR A 25 -6.75 0.70 4.72
C TYR A 25 -7.01 1.95 3.90
N LEU A 26 -8.10 2.65 4.22
CA LEU A 26 -8.32 4.03 3.82
C LEU A 26 -7.55 4.92 4.80
N ALA A 27 -6.78 5.86 4.28
CA ALA A 27 -6.03 6.83 5.07
C ALA A 27 -6.14 8.24 4.47
N LEU A 28 -5.96 9.26 5.31
CA LEU A 28 -5.72 10.63 4.88
C LEU A 28 -4.21 10.87 4.80
N ASP A 29 -3.70 11.17 3.61
CA ASP A 29 -2.36 11.72 3.43
C ASP A 29 -2.38 13.20 3.83
N THR A 30 -1.73 13.55 4.95
CA THR A 30 -1.82 14.90 5.54
C THR A 30 -0.98 15.94 4.82
N ASP A 31 -0.01 15.53 4.01
CA ASP A 31 0.85 16.46 3.28
C ASP A 31 0.14 16.98 2.03
N PHE A 32 -0.61 16.11 1.35
CA PHE A 32 -1.34 16.42 0.12
C PHE A 32 -2.84 16.61 0.33
N ASN A 33 -3.33 16.47 1.58
CA ASN A 33 -4.74 16.57 1.98
C ASN A 33 -5.67 15.76 1.07
N ARG A 34 -5.37 14.47 0.90
CA ARG A 34 -6.14 13.56 0.03
C ARG A 34 -6.33 12.19 0.68
N GLU A 35 -7.40 11.51 0.29
CA GLU A 35 -7.60 10.12 0.68
C GLU A 35 -6.75 9.18 -0.19
N VAL A 36 -6.15 8.19 0.44
CA VAL A 36 -5.33 7.16 -0.20
C VAL A 36 -5.70 5.78 0.34
N ALA A 37 -5.46 4.74 -0.48
CA ALA A 37 -5.45 3.36 -0.02
C ALA A 37 -4.02 2.95 0.35
N ILE A 38 -3.82 2.40 1.56
CA ILE A 38 -2.55 1.83 2.00
C ILE A 38 -2.71 0.32 2.08
N LYS A 39 -1.98 -0.42 1.24
CA LYS A 39 -1.87 -1.87 1.33
C LYS A 39 -0.68 -2.23 2.21
N LEU A 40 -0.95 -2.84 3.35
CA LEU A 40 0.06 -3.43 4.22
C LEU A 40 0.24 -4.89 3.84
N VAL A 41 1.38 -5.22 3.26
CA VAL A 41 1.74 -6.59 2.87
C VAL A 41 2.18 -7.36 4.12
N TYR A 42 1.70 -8.59 4.29
CA TYR A 42 2.17 -9.43 5.40
C TYR A 42 3.65 -9.75 5.22
N ASN A 43 4.40 -9.69 6.32
CA ASN A 43 5.82 -10.00 6.35
C ASN A 43 6.04 -11.00 7.49
N GLY A 44 6.17 -12.28 7.14
CA GLY A 44 6.51 -13.35 8.06
C GLY A 44 7.89 -13.94 7.76
N PRO A 45 8.38 -14.84 8.62
CA PRO A 45 9.73 -15.39 8.50
C PRO A 45 9.88 -16.44 7.38
N ASP A 46 8.77 -16.91 6.81
CA ASP A 46 8.76 -18.02 5.87
C ASP A 46 9.30 -17.60 4.50
N ALA A 47 9.77 -18.57 3.71
CA ALA A 47 10.26 -18.30 2.35
C ALA A 47 9.15 -17.72 1.46
N ASP A 48 7.93 -18.28 1.56
CA ASP A 48 6.77 -17.85 0.79
C ASP A 48 6.39 -16.38 1.08
N ASP A 49 6.53 -15.92 2.33
CA ASP A 49 6.26 -14.52 2.70
C ASP A 49 7.27 -13.56 2.06
N ARG A 50 8.53 -13.98 1.93
CA ARG A 50 9.57 -13.21 1.24
C ARG A 50 9.31 -13.12 -0.25
N ASP A 51 8.93 -14.22 -0.89
CA ASP A 51 8.58 -14.24 -2.31
C ASP A 51 7.36 -13.34 -2.60
N ILE A 52 6.35 -13.35 -1.71
CA ILE A 52 5.19 -12.43 -1.80
C ILE A 52 5.65 -10.98 -1.68
N LEU A 53 6.51 -10.66 -0.72
CA LEU A 53 7.00 -9.29 -0.52
C LEU A 53 7.79 -8.79 -1.74
N GLU A 54 8.65 -9.62 -2.32
CA GLU A 54 9.41 -9.29 -3.53
C GLU A 54 8.48 -9.11 -4.75
N ALA A 55 7.51 -10.00 -4.93
CA ALA A 55 6.52 -9.89 -6.00
C ALA A 55 5.68 -8.61 -5.88
N GLU A 56 5.25 -8.25 -4.67
CA GLU A 56 4.52 -7.01 -4.40
C GLU A 56 5.37 -5.76 -4.66
N ARG A 57 6.67 -5.79 -4.30
CA ARG A 57 7.60 -4.69 -4.62
C ARG A 57 7.76 -4.50 -6.12
N LEU A 58 7.98 -5.59 -6.86
CA LEU A 58 8.08 -5.55 -8.32
C LEU A 58 6.76 -5.07 -8.95
N GLY A 59 5.63 -5.58 -8.46
CA GLY A 59 4.30 -5.16 -8.91
C GLY A 59 4.07 -3.66 -8.71
N ALA A 60 4.43 -3.11 -7.56
CA ALA A 60 4.33 -1.68 -7.28
C ALA A 60 5.22 -0.83 -8.20
N GLU A 61 6.44 -1.28 -8.49
CA GLU A 61 7.34 -0.60 -9.43
C GLU A 61 6.74 -0.57 -10.85
N LEU A 62 6.29 -1.73 -11.35
CA LEU A 62 5.71 -1.85 -12.69
C LEU A 62 4.42 -1.03 -12.80
N GLN A 63 3.55 -1.10 -11.80
CA GLN A 63 2.31 -0.33 -11.76
C GLN A 63 2.59 1.18 -11.77
N LYS A 64 3.59 1.65 -11.00
CA LYS A 64 4.00 3.05 -11.00
C LYS A 64 4.46 3.52 -12.38
N ARG A 65 5.22 2.70 -13.10
CA ARG A 65 5.65 2.99 -14.48
C ARG A 65 4.46 3.03 -15.44
N LEU A 66 3.58 2.03 -15.37
CA LEU A 66 2.43 1.90 -16.26
C LEU A 66 1.39 3.01 -16.05
N ALA A 67 1.22 3.52 -14.83
CA ALA A 67 0.34 4.65 -14.55
C ALA A 67 0.75 5.94 -15.28
N GLY A 68 2.02 6.08 -15.67
CA GLY A 68 2.49 7.18 -16.52
C GLY A 68 2.18 7.00 -18.02
N VAL A 69 1.76 5.80 -18.43
CA VAL A 69 1.46 5.42 -19.82
C VAL A 69 -0.03 5.33 -20.07
N ASP A 70 -0.79 4.71 -19.16
CA ASP A 70 -2.23 4.50 -19.28
C ASP A 70 -2.97 5.02 -18.03
N PRO A 71 -3.88 6.01 -18.18
CA PRO A 71 -4.58 6.61 -17.04
C PRO A 71 -5.54 5.66 -16.32
N ARG A 72 -5.85 4.48 -16.90
CA ARG A 72 -6.68 3.46 -16.25
C ARG A 72 -5.92 2.65 -15.21
N VAL A 73 -4.59 2.71 -15.22
CA VAL A 73 -3.75 2.04 -14.23
C VAL A 73 -3.68 2.92 -12.98
N VAL A 74 -4.05 2.36 -11.84
CA VAL A 74 -4.06 3.10 -10.56
C VAL A 74 -2.64 3.56 -10.20
N ILE A 75 -2.51 4.81 -9.77
CA ILE A 75 -1.22 5.40 -9.42
C ILE A 75 -0.70 4.82 -8.08
N VAL A 76 0.57 4.41 -8.07
CA VAL A 76 1.30 4.12 -6.82
C VAL A 76 2.03 5.39 -6.38
N HIS A 77 1.56 6.02 -5.30
CA HIS A 77 2.18 7.24 -4.78
C HIS A 77 3.54 6.95 -4.13
N GLN A 78 3.62 5.89 -3.31
CA GLN A 78 4.82 5.43 -2.61
C GLN A 78 4.69 3.93 -2.31
N TYR A 79 5.82 3.23 -2.23
CA TYR A 79 5.93 1.85 -1.76
C TYR A 79 7.31 1.66 -1.11
N GLY A 80 7.47 0.58 -0.33
CA GLY A 80 8.70 0.27 0.40
C GLY A 80 8.45 0.09 1.89
N GLU A 81 9.54 -0.03 2.64
CA GLU A 81 9.51 0.02 4.10
C GLU A 81 9.42 1.49 4.55
N MET A 82 8.67 1.74 5.62
CA MET A 82 8.53 3.05 6.28
C MET A 82 9.00 2.93 7.73
#